data_AF-A0AAP3A5Q0-F1
#
_entry.id   AF-A0AAP3A5Q0-F1
#
_cell.length_a   1.000
_cell.length_b   1.000
_cell.length_c   1.000
_cell.angle_alpha   90.00
_cell.angle_beta   90.00
_cell.angle_gamma   90.00
#
_symmetry.space_group_name_H-M   'P 1'
#
loop_
_entity.id
_entity.type
_entity.pdbx_description
1 polymer ?
#
loop_
_entity_poly.entity_id
_entity_poly.type
_entity_poly.pdbx_seq_one_letter_code
_entity_poly.pdbx_strand_id
1 'polypeptide(L)' 'HVAFRTYNLPKLGLEKLAAHFLALGYEQKGEYVFKAKKLYAKHFEHQDPDAPKVFISELKVEELSSAAQAIIHKLA' A
#
# COMPACT_ATOMS: atom_id res chain seq x y z
N HIS A 1 -15.51 0.11 -2.52
CA HIS A 1 -14.05 -0.09 -2.45
C HIS A 1 -13.59 0.21 -1.02
N VAL A 2 -12.45 -0.34 -0.61
CA VAL A 2 -11.79 -0.05 0.69
C VAL A 2 -10.36 0.39 0.42
N ALA A 3 -9.82 1.29 1.24
CA ALA A 3 -8.47 1.82 1.09
C ALA A 3 -7.62 1.58 2.35
N PHE A 4 -6.45 0.97 2.17
CA PHE A 4 -5.47 0.74 3.22
C PHE A 4 -4.22 1.59 2.99
N ARG A 5 -3.55 1.95 4.10
CA ARG A 5 -2.34 2.76 4.09
C ARG A 5 -1.26 2.09 4.91
N THR A 6 -0.03 2.12 4.41
CA THR A 6 1.13 1.58 5.10
C THR A 6 2.40 2.39 4.79
N TYR A 7 3.53 1.96 5.32
CA TYR A 7 4.86 2.46 5.00
C TYR A 7 5.59 1.45 4.10
N ASN A 8 6.44 1.93 3.18
CA ASN A 8 7.25 1.07 2.32
C ASN A 8 8.46 0.44 3.05
N LEU A 9 8.22 -0.06 4.25
CA LEU A 9 9.22 -0.71 5.08
C LEU A 9 9.19 -2.23 4.90
N PRO A 10 10.31 -2.96 5.05
CA PRO A 10 10.37 -4.39 4.74
C PRO A 10 9.31 -5.28 5.40
N LYS A 11 8.85 -4.92 6.61
CA LYS A 11 7.84 -5.67 7.36
C LYS A 11 6.39 -5.22 7.10
N LEU A 12 6.21 -4.01 6.58
CA LEU A 12 4.91 -3.34 6.47
C LEU A 12 4.53 -2.96 5.04
N GLY A 13 5.41 -3.16 4.06
CA GLY A 13 5.22 -2.71 2.69
C GLY A 13 3.93 -3.20 2.05
N LEU A 14 3.54 -2.53 0.97
CA LEU A 14 2.32 -2.79 0.21
C LEU A 14 2.15 -4.27 -0.11
N GLU A 15 3.22 -4.93 -0.57
CA GLU A 15 3.19 -6.35 -0.96
C GLU A 15 2.82 -7.28 0.21
N LYS A 16 3.25 -6.95 1.44
CA LYS A 16 2.89 -7.75 2.63
C LYS A 16 1.40 -7.66 2.91
N LEU A 17 0.81 -6.48 2.75
CA LEU A 17 -0.63 -6.31 2.93
C LEU A 17 -1.41 -6.93 1.77
N ALA A 18 -0.96 -6.71 0.53
CA ALA A 18 -1.56 -7.25 -0.69
C ALA A 18 -1.61 -8.78 -0.68
N ALA A 19 -0.59 -9.45 -0.14
CA ALA A 19 -0.54 -10.92 -0.05
C ALA A 19 -1.79 -11.54 0.59
N HIS A 20 -2.41 -10.87 1.58
CA HIS A 20 -3.66 -11.35 2.20
C HIS A 20 -4.82 -11.33 1.21
N PHE A 21 -4.93 -10.29 0.38
CA PHE A 21 -5.98 -10.18 -0.63
C PHE A 21 -5.73 -11.12 -1.82
N LEU A 22 -4.48 -11.25 -2.25
CA LEU A 22 -4.10 -12.21 -3.30
C LEU A 22 -4.46 -13.64 -2.89
N ALA A 23 -4.23 -14.03 -1.63
CA ALA A 23 -4.64 -15.33 -1.09
C ALA A 23 -6.17 -15.52 -1.06
N LEU A 24 -6.94 -14.43 -1.06
CA LEU A 24 -8.41 -14.42 -1.13
C LEU A 24 -8.92 -14.35 -2.58
N GLY A 25 -8.06 -14.47 -3.60
CA GLY A 25 -8.48 -14.47 -5.00
C GLY A 25 -8.58 -13.08 -5.65
N TYR A 26 -8.09 -12.03 -5.00
CA TYR A 26 -7.95 -10.73 -5.65
C TYR A 26 -6.78 -10.72 -6.63
N GLU A 27 -6.89 -9.91 -7.68
CA GLU A 27 -5.86 -9.71 -8.69
C GLU A 27 -5.46 -8.25 -8.77
N GLN A 28 -4.17 -7.95 -8.95
CA GLN A 28 -3.70 -6.59 -9.22
C GLN A 28 -4.26 -6.13 -10.58
N LYS A 29 -4.94 -4.98 -10.58
CA LYS A 29 -5.53 -4.39 -11.79
C LYS A 29 -4.98 -3.02 -12.15
N GLY A 30 -4.21 -2.39 -11.27
CA GLY A 30 -3.52 -1.14 -11.62
C GLY A 30 -2.57 -0.63 -10.57
N GLU A 31 -1.82 0.38 -10.99
CA GLU A 31 -0.66 0.91 -10.29
C GLU A 31 -0.62 2.44 -10.45
N TYR A 32 -0.25 3.13 -9.36
CA TYR A 32 -0.33 4.58 -9.27
C TYR A 32 0.86 5.15 -8.51
N VAL A 33 1.38 6.27 -9.00
CA VAL A 33 2.47 7.03 -8.35
C VAL A 33 1.99 8.44 -8.07
N PHE A 34 1.87 8.80 -6.78
CA PHE A 34 1.49 10.15 -6.36
C PHE A 34 2.74 10.93 -5.93
N LYS A 35 3.47 11.48 -6.90
CA LYS A 35 4.76 12.18 -6.66
C LYS A 35 4.68 13.28 -5.61
N ALA A 36 3.70 14.18 -5.71
CA ALA A 36 3.55 15.29 -4.75
C ALA A 36 3.28 14.81 -3.30
N LYS A 37 2.67 13.63 -3.15
CA LYS A 37 2.36 13.02 -1.85
C LYS A 37 3.38 11.97 -1.40
N LYS A 38 4.39 11.66 -2.24
CA LYS A 38 5.40 10.62 -1.98
C LYS A 38 4.77 9.24 -1.71
N LEU A 39 3.71 8.90 -2.45
CA LEU A 39 3.00 7.62 -2.31
C LEU A 39 3.17 6.76 -3.56
N TYR A 40 3.28 5.46 -3.33
CA TYR A 40 3.07 4.41 -4.32
C TYR A 40 1.79 3.65 -3.97
N ALA A 41 1.00 3.23 -4.95
CA ALA A 41 -0.23 2.50 -4.69
C ALA A 41 -0.56 1.50 -5.78
N LYS A 42 -1.31 0.47 -5.40
CA LYS A 42 -1.90 -0.52 -6.30
C LYS A 42 -3.37 -0.71 -5.96
N HIS A 43 -4.15 -1.06 -6.97
CA HIS A 43 -5.52 -1.52 -6.76
C HIS A 43 -5.70 -2.97 -7.19
N PHE A 44 -6.60 -3.64 -6.49
CA PHE A 44 -6.91 -5.04 -6.64
C PHE A 44 -8.41 -5.24 -6.78
N GLU A 45 -8.81 -6.17 -7.63
CA GLU A 45 -10.21 -6.53 -7.87
C GLU A 45 -10.38 -8.04 -7.74
N HIS A 46 -11.55 -8.47 -7.26
CA HIS A 46 -11.92 -9.87 -7.17
C HIS A 46 -12.86 -10.22 -8.34
N GLN A 47 -12.95 -11.49 -8.73
CA GLN A 47 -13.83 -11.93 -9.83
C GLN A 47 -15.32 -11.80 -9.48
N ASP A 48 -15.64 -11.91 -8.19
CA ASP A 48 -16.97 -11.59 -7.65
C ASP A 48 -17.25 -10.08 -7.78
N PRO A 49 -18.27 -9.66 -8.55
CA PRO A 49 -18.60 -8.25 -8.75
C PRO A 49 -19.11 -7.55 -7.49
N ASP A 50 -19.61 -8.29 -6.49
CA ASP A 50 -20.11 -7.72 -5.23
C ASP A 50 -18.97 -7.49 -4.22
N ALA A 51 -17.81 -8.12 -4.43
CA ALA A 51 -16.64 -7.93 -3.60
C ALA A 51 -16.05 -6.52 -3.80
N PRO A 52 -15.72 -5.79 -2.72
CA PRO A 52 -15.22 -4.43 -2.86
C PRO A 52 -13.82 -4.44 -3.47
N LYS A 53 -13.58 -3.54 -4.44
CA LYS A 53 -12.22 -3.22 -4.89
C LYS A 53 -11.35 -2.79 -3.71
N VAL A 54 -10.08 -3.22 -3.71
CA VAL A 54 -9.11 -2.92 -2.64
C VAL A 54 -8.05 -1.99 -3.19
N PHE A 55 -7.83 -0.87 -2.51
CA PHE A 55 -6.77 0.09 -2.84
C PHE A 55 -5.73 0.09 -1.72
N ILE A 56 -4.46 -0.13 -2.02
CA ILE A 56 -3.39 -0.12 -1.02
C ILE A 56 -2.35 0.91 -1.44
N SER A 57 -2.05 1.86 -0.57
CA SER A 57 -0.96 2.82 -0.76
C SER A 57 0.10 2.68 0.31
N GLU A 58 1.36 2.79 -0.08
CA GLU A 58 2.50 2.91 0.82
C GLU A 58 3.18 4.27 0.70
N LEU A 59 3.53 4.85 1.85
CA LEU A 59 4.32 6.07 1.94
C LEU A 59 5.80 5.73 1.72
N LYS A 60 6.43 6.43 0.78
CA LYS A 60 7.86 6.33 0.49
C LYS A 60 8.66 7.05 1.57
N VAL A 61 9.02 6.31 2.63
CA VAL A 61 9.65 6.85 3.84
C VAL A 61 10.98 7.53 3.50
N GLU A 62 11.76 6.95 2.60
CA GLU A 62 13.05 7.46 2.14
C GLU A 62 12.97 8.84 1.47
N GLU A 63 11.80 9.26 0.99
CA GLU A 63 11.59 10.59 0.39
C GLU A 63 11.24 11.66 1.43
N LEU A 64 11.05 11.31 2.71
CA LEU A 64 10.75 12.25 3.79
C LEU A 64 12.02 12.88 4.38
N SER A 65 11.86 13.88 5.26
CA SER A 65 12.99 14.42 6.01
C SER A 65 13.58 13.37 6.96
N SER A 66 14.87 13.44 7.25
CA SER A 66 15.54 12.50 8.16
C SER A 66 14.88 12.43 9.54
N ALA A 67 14.34 13.55 10.03
CA ALA A 67 13.59 13.59 11.29
C ALA A 67 12.30 12.76 11.23
N ALA A 68 11.53 12.88 10.14
CA ALA A 68 10.31 12.09 9.94
C ALA A 68 10.61 10.61 9.76
N GLN A 69 11.66 10.28 8.99
CA GLN A 69 12.14 8.90 8.84
C GLN A 69 12.47 8.28 10.20
N ALA A 70 13.23 8.99 11.03
CA ALA A 70 13.61 8.51 12.36
C ALA A 70 12.40 8.27 13.29
N ILE A 71 11.35 9.09 13.20
CA ILE A 71 10.11 8.89 13.97
C ILE A 71 9.39 7.63 13.49
N ILE A 72 9.21 7.47 12.18
CA ILE A 72 8.50 6.33 11.59
C ILE A 72 9.21 5.01 11.94
N HIS A 73 10.53 4.95 11.81
CA HIS A 73 11.33 3.77 12.14
C HIS A 73 11.29 3.38 13.63
N LYS A 74 10.90 4.28 14.54
CA LYS A 74 10.70 3.93 15.96
C LYS A 74 9.33 3.33 16.25
N LEU A 75 8.35 3.55 15.37
CA LEU A 75 6.97 3.09 15.54
C LEU A 75 6.68 1.76 14.80
N ALA A 76 7.47 1.48 13.76
CA ALA A 76 7.34 0.32 12.87
C ALA A 76 8.24 -0.85 13.29
#